data_AF-A0A2T1CBJ5-F1
#
_entry.id   AF-A0A2T1CBJ5-F1
#
_cell.length_a   1.000
_cell.length_b   1.000
_cell.length_c   1.000
_cell.angle_alpha   90.00
_cell.angle_beta   90.00
_cell.angle_gamma   90.00
#
_symmetry.space_group_name_H-M   'P 1'
#
loop_
_entity.id
_entity.type
_entity.pdbx_description
1 polymer ?
#
loop_
_entity_poly.entity_id
_entity_poly.type
_entity_poly.pdbx_seq_one_letter_code
_entity_poly.pdbx_strand_id
1 'polypeptide(L)'
;NRRIALYDPQFQTLNIVCTIGSYILALSSFPFIINIIWSLYKGKKAARNPWRALTLEWQTASPPIIENFEEEPVLWAGPYDYGVDTETIDGNEDVEDMLAAVTAEG
;
A
#
# COMPACT_ATOMS: atom_id res chain seq x y z
N ASN A 1 22.31 28.97 -8.23
CA ASN A 1 21.77 29.65 -7.01
C ASN A 1 20.25 29.50 -6.95
N ARG A 2 19.66 29.25 -5.77
CA ARG A 2 18.20 29.13 -5.53
C ARG A 2 17.70 30.41 -4.82
N ARG A 3 16.37 30.65 -4.78
CA ARG A 3 15.71 31.78 -4.08
C ARG A 3 16.04 33.18 -4.66
N ILE A 4 15.97 33.33 -5.97
CA ILE A 4 16.20 34.60 -6.67
C ILE A 4 14.86 35.08 -7.27
N ALA A 5 14.40 36.28 -6.91
CA ALA A 5 13.11 36.80 -7.35
C ALA A 5 13.13 37.40 -8.77
N LEU A 6 14.26 37.99 -9.17
CA LEU A 6 14.48 38.61 -10.47
C LEU A 6 15.66 37.94 -11.17
N TYR A 7 15.47 37.53 -12.42
CA TYR A 7 16.48 36.82 -13.20
C TYR A 7 16.76 37.54 -14.51
N ASP A 8 17.88 37.19 -15.13
CA ASP A 8 18.28 37.74 -16.42
C ASP A 8 17.29 37.31 -17.53
N PRO A 9 16.85 38.22 -18.43
CA PRO A 9 15.88 37.94 -19.49
C PRO A 9 16.21 36.72 -20.36
N GLN A 10 17.48 36.31 -20.47
CA GLN A 10 17.87 35.11 -21.20
C GLN A 10 17.20 33.81 -20.70
N PHE A 11 16.79 33.77 -19.42
CA PHE A 11 16.12 32.60 -18.82
C PHE A 11 14.59 32.67 -18.88
N GLN A 12 14.01 33.71 -19.48
CA GLN A 12 12.56 33.91 -19.52
C GLN A 12 11.81 32.72 -20.11
N THR A 13 12.26 32.19 -21.25
CA THR A 13 11.58 31.08 -21.93
C THR A 13 11.51 29.83 -21.04
N LEU A 14 12.61 29.48 -20.35
CA LEU A 14 12.64 28.32 -19.46
C LEU A 14 11.70 28.50 -18.27
N ASN A 15 11.67 29.69 -17.66
CA ASN A 15 10.76 29.99 -16.54
C ASN A 15 9.28 29.94 -16.97
N ILE A 16 8.96 30.37 -18.20
CA ILE A 16 7.61 30.25 -18.76
C ILE A 16 7.22 28.77 -18.91
N VAL A 17 8.09 27.94 -19.47
CA VAL A 17 7.84 26.49 -19.59
C VAL A 17 7.61 25.85 -18.22
N CYS A 18 8.43 26.19 -17.22
CA CYS A 18 8.23 25.71 -15.85
C CYS A 18 6.89 26.18 -15.26
N THR A 19 6.48 27.42 -15.51
CA THR A 19 5.18 27.95 -15.06
C THR A 19 4.03 27.17 -15.69
N ILE A 20 4.09 26.91 -17.00
CA ILE A 20 3.07 26.10 -17.71
C ILE A 20 3.02 24.69 -17.10
N GLY A 21 4.17 24.06 -16.89
CA GLY A 21 4.24 22.75 -16.21
C GLY A 21 3.61 22.76 -14.81
N SER A 22 3.83 23.83 -14.03
CA SER A 22 3.23 23.97 -12.70
C SER A 22 1.70 24.06 -12.76
N TYR A 23 1.14 24.74 -13.76
CA TYR A 23 -0.32 24.78 -13.96
C TYR A 23 -0.87 23.44 -14.40
N ILE A 24 -0.16 22.70 -15.24
CA ILE A 24 -0.56 21.34 -15.63
C ILE A 24 -0.57 20.42 -14.40
N LEU A 25 0.44 20.50 -13.53
CA LEU A 25 0.50 19.72 -12.29
C LEU A 25 -0.62 20.09 -11.30
N ALA A 26 -0.92 21.38 -11.20
CA ALA A 26 -2.06 21.85 -10.41
C ALA A 26 -3.38 21.26 -10.97
N LEU A 27 -3.54 21.28 -12.29
CA LEU A 27 -4.72 20.73 -12.97
C LEU A 27 -4.81 19.20 -12.83
N SER A 28 -3.69 18.49 -12.93
CA SER A 28 -3.67 17.02 -12.78
C SER A 28 -4.00 16.56 -11.36
N SER A 29 -3.91 17.45 -10.37
CA SER A 29 -4.28 17.14 -8.99
C SER A 29 -5.79 17.06 -8.78
N PHE A 30 -6.60 17.74 -9.62
CA PHE A 30 -8.07 17.71 -9.49
C PHE A 30 -8.69 16.32 -9.65
N PRO A 31 -8.40 15.51 -10.69
CA PRO A 31 -8.98 14.17 -10.80
C PRO A 31 -8.64 13.28 -9.59
N PHE A 32 -7.43 13.43 -9.02
CA PHE A 32 -7.04 12.72 -7.80
C PHE A 32 -7.88 13.16 -6.58
N ILE A 33 -8.05 14.46 -6.37
CA ILE A 33 -8.87 15.00 -5.27
C ILE A 33 -10.33 14.58 -5.44
N ILE A 34 -10.88 14.69 -6.66
CA ILE A 34 -12.25 14.26 -6.97
C ILE A 34 -12.41 12.76 -6.67
N ASN A 35 -11.42 11.93 -7.04
CA ASN A 35 -11.46 10.50 -6.78
C ASN A 35 -11.45 10.18 -5.27
N ILE A 36 -10.65 10.88 -4.48
CA ILE A 36 -10.67 10.73 -3.01
C ILE A 36 -12.05 11.08 -2.45
N ILE A 37 -12.56 12.26 -2.79
CA ILE A 37 -13.88 12.74 -2.30
C ILE A 37 -14.96 11.73 -2.69
N TRP A 38 -15.00 11.31 -3.95
CA TRP A 38 -15.97 10.31 -4.41
C TRP A 38 -15.84 8.99 -3.66
N SER A 39 -14.62 8.48 -3.50
CA SER A 39 -14.37 7.19 -2.84
C SER A 39 -14.78 7.20 -1.38
N LEU A 40 -14.64 8.33 -0.68
CA LEU A 40 -15.07 8.48 0.70
C LEU A 40 -16.60 8.46 0.86
N TYR A 41 -17.35 9.12 -0.06
CA TYR A 41 -18.81 9.25 0.07
C TYR A 41 -19.60 8.13 -0.62
N LYS A 42 -19.11 7.61 -1.74
CA LYS A 42 -19.83 6.66 -2.62
C LYS A 42 -18.99 5.45 -3.03
N GLY A 43 -17.78 5.30 -2.50
CA GLY A 43 -16.94 4.14 -2.78
C GLY A 43 -17.55 2.84 -2.26
N LYS A 44 -17.24 1.73 -2.93
CA LYS A 44 -17.56 0.39 -2.41
C LYS A 44 -16.75 0.16 -1.13
N LYS A 45 -17.35 -0.49 -0.13
CA LYS A 45 -16.63 -0.89 1.08
C LYS A 45 -15.47 -1.82 0.70
N ALA A 46 -14.29 -1.54 1.24
CA ALA A 46 -13.13 -2.39 1.03
C ALA A 46 -13.34 -3.73 1.75
N ALA A 47 -12.93 -4.82 1.09
CA ALA A 47 -12.73 -6.09 1.78
C ALA A 47 -11.52 -5.98 2.72
N ARG A 48 -11.33 -6.97 3.59
CA ARG A 48 -10.18 -7.05 4.52
C ARG A 48 -8.84 -6.88 3.81
N ASN A 49 -8.67 -7.61 2.70
CA ASN A 49 -7.46 -7.61 1.89
C ASN A 49 -7.81 -7.53 0.40
N PRO A 50 -8.06 -6.32 -0.14
CA PRO A 50 -8.44 -6.16 -1.55
C PRO A 50 -7.27 -6.41 -2.51
N TRP A 51 -6.02 -6.37 -2.04
CA TRP A 51 -4.81 -6.48 -2.85
C TRP A 51 -4.11 -7.83 -2.75
N ARG A 52 -4.63 -8.76 -1.93
CA ARG A 52 -4.03 -10.07 -1.65
C ARG A 52 -2.58 -9.96 -1.16
N ALA A 53 -2.30 -8.94 -0.34
CA ALA A 53 -1.00 -8.75 0.29
C ALA A 53 -0.80 -9.69 1.48
N LEU A 54 0.47 -10.05 1.78
CA LEU A 54 0.81 -11.10 2.76
C LEU A 54 1.25 -10.55 4.12
N THR A 55 1.42 -9.23 4.23
CA THR A 55 1.87 -8.56 5.45
C THR A 55 0.75 -8.44 6.50
N LEU A 56 1.14 -8.24 7.77
CA LEU A 56 0.21 -8.30 8.91
C LEU A 56 -0.93 -7.27 8.82
N GLU A 57 -0.69 -6.09 8.25
CA GLU A 57 -1.72 -5.06 8.12
C GLU A 57 -2.90 -5.48 7.24
N TRP A 58 -2.75 -6.53 6.42
CA TRP A 58 -3.82 -7.08 5.59
C TRP A 58 -4.54 -8.27 6.24
N GLN A 59 -4.17 -8.62 7.48
CA GLN A 59 -4.89 -9.60 8.29
C GLN A 59 -6.00 -8.95 9.15
N THR A 60 -5.97 -7.62 9.34
CA THR A 60 -7.00 -6.87 10.07
C THR A 60 -8.12 -6.34 9.16
N ALA A 61 -9.28 -6.04 9.75
CA ALA A 61 -10.45 -5.46 9.08
C ALA A 61 -10.16 -4.07 8.46
N SER A 62 -11.03 -3.66 7.53
CA SER A 62 -10.98 -2.33 6.90
C SER A 62 -12.31 -1.60 7.11
N PRO A 63 -12.40 -0.62 8.02
CA PRO A 63 -11.33 -0.07 8.88
C PRO A 63 -10.92 -1.02 10.02
N PRO A 64 -9.69 -0.89 10.55
CA PRO A 64 -9.23 -1.71 11.67
C PRO A 64 -9.98 -1.34 12.95
N ILE A 65 -10.05 -2.30 13.88
CA ILE A 65 -10.57 -2.08 15.22
C ILE A 65 -9.58 -1.24 16.05
N ILE A 66 -10.02 -0.75 17.22
CA ILE A 66 -9.20 0.12 18.09
C ILE A 66 -7.89 -0.56 18.51
N GLU A 67 -7.94 -1.85 18.83
CA GLU A 67 -6.76 -2.64 19.23
C GLU A 67 -5.97 -3.19 18.04
N ASN A 68 -6.30 -2.75 16.81
CA ASN A 68 -5.82 -3.24 15.53
C ASN A 68 -6.16 -4.71 15.21
N PHE A 69 -5.87 -5.66 16.11
CA PHE A 69 -6.10 -7.09 15.91
C PHE A 69 -6.94 -7.67 17.05
N GLU A 70 -7.85 -8.60 16.72
CA GLU A 70 -8.64 -9.31 17.73
C GLU A 70 -7.78 -10.32 18.51
N GLU A 71 -6.80 -10.92 17.83
CA GLU A 71 -5.84 -11.90 18.35
C GLU A 71 -4.43 -11.54 17.87
N GLU A 72 -3.39 -12.10 18.49
CA GLU A 72 -2.01 -11.87 18.09
C GLU A 72 -1.78 -12.41 16.66
N PRO A 73 -1.45 -11.56 15.68
CA PRO A 73 -1.43 -11.98 14.29
C PRO A 73 -0.14 -12.74 13.98
N VAL A 74 -0.27 -13.89 13.35
CA VAL A 74 0.87 -14.75 12.97
C VAL A 74 1.22 -14.54 11.50
N LEU A 75 2.51 -14.43 11.20
CA LEU A 75 3.00 -14.44 9.82
C LEU A 75 2.88 -15.87 9.27
N TRP A 76 1.91 -16.08 8.38
CA TRP A 76 1.67 -17.37 7.73
C TRP A 76 2.40 -17.51 6.38
N ALA A 77 3.00 -16.43 5.88
CA ALA A 77 3.75 -16.40 4.63
C ALA A 77 4.97 -15.49 4.75
N GLY A 78 6.04 -15.85 4.05
CA GLY A 78 7.26 -15.06 3.91
C GLY A 78 7.04 -13.81 3.04
N PRO A 79 7.90 -12.78 3.17
CA PRO A 79 7.78 -11.53 2.41
C PRO A 79 7.84 -11.69 0.89
N TYR A 80 8.32 -12.83 0.39
CA TYR A 80 8.52 -13.13 -1.03
C TYR A 80 7.61 -14.24 -1.56
N ASP A 81 6.67 -14.74 -0.75
CA ASP A 81 5.77 -15.84 -1.14
C ASP A 81 4.60 -15.33 -2.02
N TYR A 82 4.83 -14.29 -2.80
CA TYR A 82 3.89 -13.78 -3.79
C TYR A 82 3.95 -14.63 -5.05
N GLY A 83 2.78 -15.05 -5.55
CA GLY A 83 2.69 -15.80 -6.80
C GLY A 83 3.06 -17.28 -6.68
N VAL A 84 3.36 -17.77 -5.47
CA VAL A 84 3.27 -19.19 -5.15
C VAL A 84 1.80 -19.48 -4.86
N ASP A 85 1.12 -20.05 -5.84
CA ASP A 85 -0.01 -20.92 -5.58
C ASP A 85 0.43 -21.96 -4.54
N THR A 86 -0.34 -22.08 -3.46
CA THR A 86 -0.04 -22.84 -2.24
C THR A 86 0.11 -24.36 -2.46
N GLU A 87 0.36 -24.83 -3.69
CA GLU A 87 0.58 -26.23 -4.05
C GLU A 87 2.05 -26.63 -4.15
N THR A 88 3.01 -25.72 -3.96
CA THR A 88 4.44 -26.09 -3.96
C THR A 88 5.24 -25.42 -2.85
N ILE A 89 4.89 -25.72 -1.59
CA ILE A 89 5.97 -25.81 -0.59
C ILE A 89 6.62 -27.16 -0.84
N ASP A 90 7.81 -27.11 -1.43
CA ASP A 90 8.67 -28.27 -1.67
C ASP A 90 8.77 -29.14 -0.40
N GLY A 91 8.19 -30.34 -0.49
CA GLY A 91 8.67 -31.55 0.16
C GLY A 91 8.73 -31.58 1.69
N ASN A 92 7.61 -32.03 2.27
CA ASN A 92 7.60 -33.10 3.29
C ASN A 92 7.66 -32.72 4.78
N GLU A 93 6.98 -31.65 5.21
CA GLU A 93 6.47 -31.57 6.59
C GLU A 93 5.02 -31.08 6.57
N ASP A 94 4.11 -31.96 6.96
CA ASP A 94 2.68 -31.64 7.03
C ASP A 94 2.42 -30.67 8.19
N VAL A 95 1.46 -29.76 8.03
CA VAL A 95 1.11 -28.76 9.07
C VAL A 95 0.77 -29.43 10.41
N GLU A 96 0.27 -30.67 10.36
CA GLU A 96 0.01 -31.52 11.51
C GLU A 96 1.28 -31.84 12.33
N ASP A 97 2.43 -32.04 11.68
CA ASP A 97 3.71 -32.33 12.34
C ASP A 97 4.28 -31.09 13.04
N MET A 98 4.09 -29.91 12.44
CA MET A 98 4.47 -28.63 13.07
C MET A 98 3.61 -28.34 14.32
N LEU A 99 2.31 -28.66 14.27
CA LEU A 99 1.39 -28.49 15.41
C LEU A 99 1.67 -29.50 16.54
N ALA A 100 2.09 -30.73 16.18
CA ALA A 100 2.47 -31.76 17.14
C ALA A 100 3.77 -31.42 17.91
N ALA A 101 4.75 -30.81 17.25
CA ALA A 101 5.99 -30.39 17.91
C ALA A 101 5.75 -29.30 18.98
N VAL A 102 4.87 -28.33 18.70
CA VAL A 102 4.53 -27.25 19.63
C VAL A 102 3.73 -27.75 20.83
N THR A 103 2.90 -28.78 20.65
CA THR A 103 2.09 -29.37 21.75
C THR A 103 2.86 -30.37 22.62
N ALA A 104 3.97 -30.92 22.13
CA ALA A 104 4.83 -31.84 22.90
C ALA A 104 5.81 -31.14 23.84
N GLU A 105 6.06 -29.84 23.66
CA GLU A 105 6.94 -29.02 24.51
C GLU A 105 6.19 -28.27 25.64
N GLY A 106 4.88 -28.52 25.81
CA GLY A 106 4.02 -27.94 26.85
C GLY A 106 3.74 -28.83 28.05
#